data_AF-A0AAU2K296-F1
#
_entry.id   AF-A0AAU2K296-F1
#
_cell.length_a   1.000
_cell.length_b   1.000
_cell.length_c   1.000
_cell.angle_alpha   90.00
_cell.angle_beta   90.00
_cell.angle_gamma   90.00
#
_symmetry.space_group_name_H-M   'P 1'
#
loop_
_entity.id
_entity.type
_entity.pdbx_description
1 polymer ?
#
loop_
_entity_poly.entity_id
_entity_poly.type
_entity_poly.pdbx_seq_one_letter_code
_entity_poly.pdbx_strand_id
1 'polypeptide(L)'
;MPHEHPPPGRAGQGPRRRAQRRAAALAAIDPDWNPGTLGWTVDWQRHYAYLAQLLGDGTRLTAVEPGVTRHGEDVGRRLATRRRDWDRLNEEQQRRLGELGVHWAR
;
A
#
# COMPACT_ATOMS: atom_id res chain seq x y z
N MET A 1 43.60 27.18 -4.20
CA MET A 1 42.26 26.97 -4.79
C MET A 1 42.01 25.46 -4.90
N PRO A 2 41.30 24.83 -3.96
CA PRO A 2 40.90 23.43 -4.05
C PRO A 2 39.39 23.33 -4.29
N HIS A 3 38.94 22.90 -5.47
CA HIS A 3 37.53 22.54 -5.67
C HIS A 3 37.44 21.35 -6.64
N GLU A 4 37.81 20.17 -6.16
CA GLU A 4 37.31 18.93 -6.75
C GLU A 4 35.87 18.73 -6.30
N HIS A 5 34.97 18.60 -7.28
CA HIS A 5 33.55 18.36 -7.08
C HIS A 5 33.30 17.00 -6.42
N PRO A 6 32.47 16.87 -5.38
CA PRO A 6 31.99 15.56 -4.93
C PRO A 6 31.04 14.96 -5.98
N PRO A 7 31.06 13.62 -6.19
CA PRO A 7 30.13 12.98 -7.12
C PRO A 7 28.68 13.14 -6.62
N PRO A 8 27.70 13.41 -7.51
CA PRO A 8 26.32 13.56 -7.09
C PRO A 8 25.71 12.21 -6.65
N GLY A 9 25.27 12.21 -5.39
CA GLY A 9 23.99 11.66 -4.93
C GLY A 9 23.54 10.30 -5.49
N ARG A 10 23.61 9.28 -4.63
CA ARG A 10 22.97 7.96 -4.77
C ARG A 10 21.45 8.10 -4.95
N ALA A 11 20.98 8.28 -6.18
CA ALA A 11 19.58 8.48 -6.51
C ALA A 11 18.90 7.17 -6.97
N GLY A 12 17.79 6.80 -6.30
CA GLY A 12 16.64 6.20 -7.01
C GLY A 12 16.42 4.68 -7.00
N GLN A 13 17.32 3.85 -6.45
CA GLN A 13 17.13 2.37 -6.51
C GLN A 13 16.93 1.66 -5.16
N GLY A 14 17.20 2.36 -4.05
CA GLY A 14 17.10 1.80 -2.69
C GLY A 14 15.70 1.37 -2.26
N PRO A 15 14.62 2.17 -2.47
CA PRO A 15 13.29 1.83 -1.98
C PRO A 15 12.67 0.63 -2.73
N ARG A 16 12.82 0.60 -4.06
CA ARG A 16 12.26 -0.46 -4.93
C ARG A 16 12.91 -1.82 -4.67
N ARG A 17 14.23 -1.88 -4.53
CA ARG A 17 14.94 -3.14 -4.22
C ARG A 17 14.65 -3.65 -2.81
N ARG A 18 14.43 -2.75 -1.83
CA ARG A 18 13.97 -3.15 -0.49
C ARG A 18 12.54 -3.66 -0.51
N ALA A 19 11.67 -3.03 -1.29
CA ALA A 19 10.30 -3.46 -1.48
C ALA A 19 10.21 -4.85 -2.13
N GLN A 20 10.97 -5.11 -3.19
CA GLN A 20 11.03 -6.42 -3.84
C GLN A 20 11.55 -7.51 -2.91
N ARG A 21 12.62 -7.24 -2.16
CA ARG A 21 13.17 -8.21 -1.18
C ARG A 21 12.19 -8.53 -0.06
N ARG A 22 11.44 -7.53 0.41
CA ARG A 22 10.35 -7.76 1.38
C ARG A 22 9.19 -8.53 0.78
N ALA A 23 8.79 -8.23 -0.46
CA ALA A 23 7.73 -8.96 -1.15
C ALA A 23 8.08 -10.45 -1.31
N ALA A 24 9.33 -10.77 -1.69
CA ALA A 24 9.78 -12.15 -1.81
C ALA A 24 9.84 -12.88 -0.45
N ALA A 25 10.32 -12.19 0.61
CA ALA A 25 10.35 -12.76 1.96
C ALA A 25 8.94 -13.00 2.53
N LEU A 26 7.99 -12.11 2.20
CA LEU A 26 6.60 -12.25 2.63
C LEU A 26 5.86 -13.33 1.83
N ALA A 27 6.14 -13.51 0.53
CA ALA A 27 5.57 -14.60 -0.27
C ALA A 27 5.93 -16.01 0.25
N ALA A 28 7.05 -16.14 0.95
CA ALA A 28 7.46 -17.38 1.60
C ALA A 28 6.73 -17.65 2.93
N ILE A 29 6.13 -16.63 3.53
CA ILE A 29 5.41 -16.69 4.81
C ILE A 29 3.89 -16.68 4.57
N ASP A 30 3.45 -15.91 3.58
CA ASP A 30 2.07 -15.69 3.17
C ASP A 30 2.02 -15.68 1.63
N PRO A 31 1.67 -16.83 1.01
CA PRO A 31 1.59 -16.97 -0.45
C PRO A 31 0.60 -16.00 -1.10
N ASP A 32 -0.40 -15.59 -0.31
CA ASP A 32 -1.43 -14.62 -0.65
C ASP A 32 -0.87 -13.17 -0.66
N TRP A 33 0.34 -12.94 -0.14
CA TRP A 33 0.99 -11.63 -0.07
C TRP A 33 1.97 -11.35 -1.24
N ASN A 34 1.69 -11.83 -2.46
CA ASN A 34 2.61 -11.65 -3.61
C ASN A 34 2.10 -10.68 -4.70
N PRO A 35 2.51 -9.39 -4.67
CA PRO A 35 2.05 -8.39 -5.64
C PRO A 35 2.48 -8.66 -7.08
N GLY A 36 3.63 -9.33 -7.27
CA GLY A 36 4.17 -9.59 -8.61
C GLY A 36 3.43 -10.68 -9.39
N THR A 37 2.88 -11.66 -8.68
CA THR A 37 2.10 -12.75 -9.30
C THR A 37 0.60 -12.47 -9.32
N LEU A 38 0.10 -11.62 -8.42
CA LEU A 38 -1.33 -11.29 -8.28
C LEU A 38 -1.73 -10.01 -9.05
N GLY A 39 -0.79 -9.41 -9.80
CA GLY A 39 -1.09 -8.32 -10.73
C GLY A 39 -1.37 -6.96 -10.10
N TRP A 40 -0.88 -6.69 -8.88
CA TRP A 40 -1.03 -5.38 -8.24
C TRP A 40 0.30 -4.73 -7.81
N THR A 41 0.27 -3.42 -7.62
CA THR A 41 1.45 -2.66 -7.25
C THR A 41 1.79 -2.79 -5.76
N VAL A 42 3.06 -2.63 -5.42
CA VAL A 42 3.53 -2.55 -4.02
C VAL A 42 2.84 -1.38 -3.28
N ASP A 43 2.56 -0.27 -3.98
CA ASP A 43 1.83 0.86 -3.40
C ASP A 43 0.41 0.43 -2.97
N TRP A 44 -0.27 -0.37 -3.78
CA TRP A 44 -1.58 -0.91 -3.40
C TRP A 44 -1.50 -1.73 -2.11
N GLN A 45 -0.51 -2.62 -2.03
CA GLN A 45 -0.29 -3.48 -0.87
C GLN A 45 0.07 -2.68 0.39
N ARG A 46 0.91 -1.65 0.27
CA ARG A 46 1.27 -0.78 1.40
C ARG A 46 0.04 -0.09 1.99
N HIS A 47 -0.79 0.51 1.14
CA HIS A 47 -1.99 1.18 1.60
C HIS A 47 -3.02 0.20 2.20
N TYR A 48 -3.12 -1.01 1.66
CA TYR A 48 -3.92 -2.08 2.25
C TYR A 48 -3.42 -2.44 3.66
N ALA A 49 -2.10 -2.64 3.82
CA ALA A 49 -1.51 -2.95 5.11
C ALA A 49 -1.75 -1.85 6.16
N TYR A 50 -1.69 -0.58 5.75
CA TYR A 50 -1.96 0.54 6.64
C TYR A 50 -3.43 0.62 7.05
N LEU A 51 -4.34 0.34 6.13
CA LEU A 51 -5.76 0.21 6.44
C LEU A 51 -6.00 -0.94 7.44
N ALA A 52 -5.48 -2.13 7.15
CA ALA A 52 -5.61 -3.29 8.03
C ALA A 52 -5.05 -3.02 9.44
N GLN A 53 -3.90 -2.34 9.54
CA GLN A 53 -3.33 -1.92 10.83
C GLN A 53 -4.25 -0.95 11.57
N LEU A 54 -4.77 0.09 10.90
CA LEU A 54 -5.69 1.03 11.54
C LEU A 54 -6.91 0.30 12.11
N LEU A 55 -7.48 -0.64 11.34
CA LEU A 55 -8.62 -1.44 11.78
C LEU A 55 -8.26 -2.38 12.94
N GLY A 56 -7.09 -3.03 12.87
CA GLY A 56 -6.57 -3.90 13.94
C GLY A 56 -6.27 -3.15 15.24
N ASP A 57 -5.89 -1.87 15.15
CA ASP A 57 -5.70 -0.97 16.30
C ASP A 57 -7.05 -0.47 16.88
N GLY A 58 -8.19 -0.95 16.35
CA GLY A 58 -9.54 -0.62 16.83
C GLY A 58 -10.20 0.57 16.11
N THR A 59 -9.55 1.14 15.09
CA THR A 59 -10.18 2.18 14.25
C THR A 59 -11.36 1.58 13.50
N ARG A 60 -12.52 2.21 13.56
CA ARG A 60 -13.66 1.78 12.74
C ARG A 60 -13.47 2.20 11.30
N LEU A 61 -13.90 1.38 10.35
CA LEU A 61 -13.79 1.70 8.93
C LEU A 61 -14.52 3.02 8.55
N THR A 62 -15.61 3.34 9.24
CA THR A 62 -16.34 4.61 9.07
C THR A 62 -15.57 5.83 9.58
N ALA A 63 -14.57 5.64 10.44
CA ALA A 63 -13.70 6.70 10.93
C ALA A 63 -12.47 6.92 10.04
N VAL A 64 -12.26 6.08 9.01
CA VAL A 64 -11.15 6.22 8.07
C VAL A 64 -11.54 7.19 6.95
N GLU A 65 -11.68 8.47 7.31
CA GLU A 65 -12.03 9.56 6.40
C GLU A 65 -10.79 10.19 5.75
N PRO A 66 -10.91 10.88 4.59
CA PRO A 66 -9.81 11.61 3.99
C PRO A 66 -9.08 12.51 5.00
N GLY A 67 -7.76 12.39 5.07
CA GLY A 67 -6.92 13.05 6.09
C GLY A 67 -6.45 12.13 7.21
N VAL A 68 -7.05 10.93 7.37
CA VAL A 68 -6.49 9.90 8.25
C VAL A 68 -5.20 9.36 7.64
N THR A 69 -4.09 9.64 8.31
CA THR A 69 -2.75 9.25 7.85
C THR A 69 -2.15 8.12 8.67
N ARG A 70 -1.33 7.29 8.03
CA ARG A 70 -0.48 6.29 8.68
C ARG A 70 0.87 6.30 8.00
N HIS A 71 1.94 6.46 8.77
CA HIS A 71 3.30 6.62 8.25
C HIS A 71 3.44 7.74 7.19
N GLY A 72 2.68 8.84 7.35
CA GLY A 72 2.72 9.99 6.45
C GLY A 72 1.90 9.84 5.15
N GLU A 73 1.22 8.71 4.95
CA GLU A 73 0.34 8.49 3.78
C GLU A 73 -1.13 8.65 4.18
N ASP A 74 -1.91 9.37 3.37
CA ASP A 74 -3.36 9.56 3.57
C ASP A 74 -4.13 8.29 3.15
N VAL A 75 -4.39 7.45 4.14
CA VAL A 75 -5.08 6.17 3.97
C VAL A 75 -6.55 6.42 3.66
N GLY A 76 -7.18 7.41 4.29
CA GLY A 76 -8.58 7.75 4.07
C GLY A 76 -8.86 8.23 2.65
N ARG A 77 -8.01 9.09 2.10
CA ARG A 77 -8.12 9.54 0.70
C ARG A 77 -7.93 8.37 -0.27
N ARG A 78 -6.95 7.50 -0.01
CA ARG A 78 -6.69 6.30 -0.84
C ARG A 78 -7.86 5.33 -0.77
N LEU A 79 -8.47 5.14 0.39
CA LEU A 79 -9.68 4.33 0.56
C LEU A 79 -10.86 4.91 -0.21
N ALA A 80 -11.10 6.22 -0.11
CA ALA A 80 -12.15 6.91 -0.86
C ALA A 80 -11.97 6.76 -2.38
N THR A 81 -10.75 6.94 -2.89
CA THR A 81 -10.44 6.71 -4.31
C THR A 81 -10.73 5.26 -4.72
N ARG A 82 -10.32 4.27 -3.93
CA ARG A 82 -10.59 2.85 -4.24
C ARG A 82 -12.06 2.50 -4.26
N ARG A 83 -12.86 3.04 -3.33
CA ARG A 83 -14.31 2.83 -3.31
C ARG A 83 -15.01 3.41 -4.52
N ARG A 84 -14.51 4.54 -5.04
CA ARG A 84 -15.00 5.16 -6.28
C ARG A 84 -14.59 4.37 -7.51
N ASP A 85 -13.33 3.95 -7.56
CA ASP A 85 -12.75 3.19 -8.67
C ASP A 85 -12.88 1.67 -8.42
N TRP A 86 -13.94 1.23 -7.75
CA TRP A 86 -14.09 -0.17 -7.32
C TRP A 86 -14.05 -1.13 -8.51
N ASP A 87 -14.69 -0.76 -9.62
CA ASP A 87 -14.73 -1.55 -10.86
C ASP A 87 -13.37 -1.69 -11.56
N ARG A 88 -12.38 -0.88 -11.17
CA ARG A 88 -10.99 -0.98 -11.69
C ARG A 88 -10.11 -1.89 -10.85
N LEU A 89 -10.60 -2.34 -9.70
CA LEU A 89 -9.91 -3.30 -8.85
C LEU A 89 -10.10 -4.70 -9.42
N ASN A 90 -9.03 -5.49 -9.40
CA ASN A 90 -9.16 -6.91 -9.74
C ASN A 90 -9.93 -7.68 -8.65
N GLU A 91 -10.42 -8.88 -8.98
CA GLU A 91 -11.27 -9.68 -8.09
C GLU A 91 -10.63 -9.92 -6.72
N GLU A 92 -9.33 -10.18 -6.69
CA GLU A 92 -8.60 -10.46 -5.46
C GLU A 92 -8.42 -9.21 -4.58
N GLN A 93 -8.23 -8.03 -5.20
CA GLN A 93 -8.23 -6.75 -4.49
C GLN A 93 -9.61 -6.46 -3.87
N GLN A 94 -10.68 -6.75 -4.60
CA GLN A 94 -12.05 -6.60 -4.08
C GLN A 94 -12.31 -7.57 -2.93
N ARG A 95 -11.91 -8.85 -3.06
CA ARG A 95 -12.03 -9.86 -2.00
C ARG A 95 -11.37 -9.42 -0.70
N ARG A 96 -10.09 -9.02 -0.76
CA ARG A 96 -9.32 -8.57 0.42
C ARG A 96 -9.89 -7.32 1.07
N LEU A 97 -10.34 -6.37 0.26
CA LEU A 97 -11.02 -5.19 0.78
C LEU A 97 -12.35 -5.58 1.45
N GLY A 98 -13.08 -6.53 0.88
CA GLY A 98 -14.29 -7.11 1.46
C GLY A 98 -14.04 -7.81 2.81
N GLU A 99 -12.91 -8.51 2.97
CA GLU A 99 -12.50 -9.12 4.25
C GLU A 99 -12.28 -8.06 5.35
N LEU A 100 -11.91 -6.83 4.97
CA LEU A 100 -11.82 -5.68 5.87
C LEU A 100 -13.16 -4.92 6.04
N GLY A 101 -14.25 -5.42 5.45
CA GLY A 101 -15.58 -4.77 5.45
C GLY A 101 -15.69 -3.57 4.51
N VAL A 102 -14.74 -3.41 3.58
CA VAL A 102 -14.78 -2.36 2.56
C VAL A 102 -15.61 -2.86 1.38
N HIS A 103 -16.60 -2.06 1.02
CA HIS A 103 -17.41 -2.27 -0.18
C HIS A 103 -17.37 -1.01 -1.05
N TRP A 104 -17.88 -1.09 -2.28
CA TRP A 104 -18.07 0.09 -3.12
C TRP A 104 -18.87 1.17 -2.38
N ALA A 105 -18.63 2.43 -2.71
CA ALA A 105 -19.54 3.49 -2.27
C ALA A 105 -20.80 3.40 -3.14
N ARG A 106 -21.97 3.18 -2.54
CA ARG A 106 -23.25 3.26 -3.23
C ARG A 106 -23.60 4.72 -3.51
#